data_AF-A0A518G0A8-F1
#
_entry.id   AF-A0A518G0A8-F1
#
_cell.length_a   1.000
_cell.length_b   1.000
_cell.length_c   1.000
_cell.angle_alpha   90.00
_cell.angle_beta   90.00
_cell.angle_gamma   90.00
#
_symmetry.space_group_name_H-M   'P 1'
#
loop_
_entity.id
_entity.type
_entity.pdbx_description
1 polymer ?
#
loop_
_entity_poly.entity_id
_entity_poly.type
_entity_poly.pdbx_seq_one_letter_code
_entity_poly.pdbx_strand_id
1 'polypeptide(L)'
;MILMRYLMCTLLIGSSLQTAMADELVFTLDAARSSLTLAGSTTVGDPVNNTFAYTAQGANSLITSYGGAITVDVSDLLNPLSITFLSSNVDANVNGNWLPSDDIVPTEPASAGDYGIRIDAILTNGKMRNVDFNIAAASTSVTGGSFAVSGQTFGFNSGIIDVYSTALTAGNSIDFTNAGTLAGTGLNVAAGTGTYSVSGGIATLTIPVAVTLPYTFGPTSEPTVEGSQTYTGTLVGVAAVPEPSSLALLSLTAGCIGFVRRRSPA
;
A
#
# COMPACT_ATOMS: atom_id res chain seq x y z
N MET A 1 21.68 -7.34 -74.20
CA MET A 1 22.18 -6.63 -73.00
C MET A 1 20.97 -6.13 -72.23
N ILE A 2 20.38 -6.98 -71.37
CA ILE A 2 19.08 -6.71 -70.72
C ILE A 2 19.35 -6.28 -69.28
N LEU A 3 19.00 -5.03 -69.00
CA LEU A 3 19.23 -4.32 -67.74
C LEU A 3 18.16 -4.75 -66.72
N MET A 4 18.50 -5.71 -65.85
CA MET A 4 17.61 -6.21 -64.80
C MET A 4 17.68 -5.26 -63.59
N ARG A 5 16.74 -4.30 -63.54
CA ARG A 5 16.54 -3.40 -62.39
C ARG A 5 15.93 -4.20 -61.23
N TYR A 6 16.73 -4.49 -60.20
CA TYR A 6 16.25 -4.95 -58.91
C TYR A 6 15.56 -3.77 -58.20
N LEU A 7 14.23 -3.77 -58.23
CA LEU A 7 13.40 -2.88 -57.42
C LEU A 7 13.45 -3.41 -55.98
N MET A 8 14.34 -2.86 -55.17
CA MET A 8 14.41 -3.10 -53.73
C MET A 8 13.14 -2.49 -53.11
N CYS A 9 12.11 -3.31 -52.96
CA CYS A 9 10.89 -2.94 -52.25
C CYS A 9 11.26 -2.93 -50.76
N THR A 10 11.79 -1.81 -50.28
CA THR A 10 11.94 -1.55 -48.85
C THR A 10 10.53 -1.49 -48.29
N LEU A 11 10.04 -2.63 -47.82
CA LEU A 11 8.83 -2.72 -47.03
C LEU A 11 9.12 -1.95 -45.74
N LEU A 12 8.76 -0.68 -45.73
CA LEU A 12 8.68 0.13 -44.54
C LEU A 12 7.55 -0.48 -43.72
N ILE A 13 7.88 -1.51 -42.93
CA ILE A 13 7.01 -1.97 -41.86
C ILE A 13 6.98 -0.77 -40.92
N GLY A 14 6.02 0.12 -41.13
CA GLY A 14 5.64 1.12 -40.16
C GLY A 14 5.22 0.33 -38.94
N SER A 15 6.16 0.07 -38.05
CA SER A 15 5.91 -0.29 -36.67
C SER A 15 4.95 0.78 -36.19
N SER A 16 3.66 0.44 -36.15
CA SER A 16 2.64 1.26 -35.54
C SER A 16 3.17 1.52 -34.14
N LEU A 17 3.62 2.74 -33.90
CA LEU A 17 3.83 3.26 -32.57
C LEU A 17 2.43 3.21 -31.94
N GLN A 18 2.07 2.06 -31.37
CA GLN A 18 1.04 2.01 -30.36
C GLN A 18 1.60 2.91 -29.28
N THR A 19 1.09 4.14 -29.23
CA THR A 19 1.27 4.98 -28.06
C THR A 19 0.73 4.15 -26.92
N ALA A 20 1.63 3.61 -26.09
CA ALA A 20 1.26 2.90 -24.88
C ALA A 20 0.40 3.87 -24.08
N MET A 21 -0.90 3.61 -24.06
CA MET A 21 -1.79 4.38 -23.22
C MET A 21 -1.52 3.90 -21.81
N ALA A 22 -1.32 4.86 -20.91
CA ALA A 22 -1.27 4.62 -19.49
C ALA A 22 -2.47 3.74 -19.09
N ASP A 23 -2.19 2.60 -18.47
CA ASP A 23 -3.20 1.62 -18.05
C ASP A 23 -3.40 1.72 -16.54
N GLU A 24 -4.65 1.95 -16.13
CA GLU A 24 -5.03 1.92 -14.73
C GLU A 24 -5.17 0.48 -14.25
N LEU A 25 -4.42 0.11 -13.21
CA LEU A 25 -4.50 -1.18 -12.54
C LEU A 25 -4.94 -1.01 -11.10
N VAL A 26 -5.91 -1.83 -10.69
CA VAL A 26 -6.34 -1.96 -9.29
C VAL A 26 -5.68 -3.20 -8.70
N PHE A 27 -4.70 -2.98 -7.83
CA PHE A 27 -4.01 -4.03 -7.08
C PHE A 27 -4.78 -4.36 -5.81
N THR A 28 -5.27 -5.59 -5.69
CA THR A 28 -5.80 -6.10 -4.41
C THR A 28 -4.64 -6.56 -3.53
N LEU A 29 -4.58 -6.05 -2.30
CA LEU A 29 -3.54 -6.45 -1.35
C LEU A 29 -3.73 -7.90 -0.90
N ASP A 30 -2.66 -8.67 -0.99
CA ASP A 30 -2.57 -10.04 -0.54
C ASP A 30 -2.21 -10.05 0.95
N ALA A 31 -3.20 -10.26 1.82
CA ALA A 31 -3.02 -10.23 3.27
C ALA A 31 -2.04 -11.29 3.80
N ALA A 32 -1.83 -12.40 3.08
CA ALA A 32 -0.86 -13.41 3.50
C ALA A 32 0.59 -12.97 3.24
N ARG A 33 0.80 -12.01 2.33
CA ARG A 33 2.12 -11.44 1.98
C ARG A 33 2.30 -9.99 2.44
N SER A 34 1.23 -9.34 2.89
CA SER A 34 1.23 -7.95 3.34
C SER A 34 1.22 -7.89 4.85
N SER A 35 2.32 -7.45 5.46
CA SER A 35 2.42 -7.33 6.90
C SER A 35 3.30 -6.16 7.32
N LEU A 36 2.84 -5.43 8.34
CA LEU A 36 3.60 -4.37 8.99
C LEU A 36 3.76 -4.68 10.48
N THR A 37 4.94 -4.40 11.00
CA THR A 37 5.27 -4.39 12.42
C THR A 37 5.13 -2.97 12.95
N LEU A 38 4.34 -2.82 14.00
CA LEU A 38 4.16 -1.58 14.76
C LEU A 38 5.26 -1.45 15.82
N ALA A 39 5.85 -0.27 15.88
CA ALA A 39 6.64 0.23 17.00
C ALA A 39 6.19 1.65 17.32
N GLY A 40 6.68 2.24 18.40
CA GLY A 40 6.34 3.61 18.73
C GLY A 40 6.50 3.96 20.18
N SER A 41 6.00 5.14 20.53
CA SER A 41 5.98 5.64 21.89
C SER A 41 4.87 6.66 22.09
N THR A 42 4.34 6.70 23.31
CA THR A 42 3.43 7.73 23.79
C THR A 42 4.14 8.63 24.79
N THR A 43 4.07 9.94 24.60
CA THR A 43 4.40 10.97 25.57
C THR A 43 3.14 11.50 26.22
N VAL A 44 3.06 11.44 27.55
CA VAL A 44 1.98 12.09 28.30
C VAL A 44 2.49 13.44 28.77
N GLY A 45 1.78 14.52 28.42
CA GLY A 45 2.08 15.88 28.81
C GLY A 45 1.97 16.14 30.32
N ASP A 46 1.95 17.42 30.70
CA ASP A 46 1.92 17.81 32.11
C ASP A 46 0.67 17.28 32.84
N PRO A 47 0.82 16.83 34.10
CA PRO A 47 2.03 16.89 34.93
C PRO A 47 2.95 15.66 34.80
N VAL A 48 2.63 14.70 33.93
CA VAL A 48 3.38 13.43 33.83
C VAL A 48 4.71 13.64 33.12
N ASN A 49 4.70 14.41 32.03
CA ASN A 49 5.86 14.77 31.19
C ASN A 49 6.87 13.63 30.99
N ASN A 50 6.38 12.49 30.49
CA ASN A 50 7.19 11.30 30.30
C ASN A 50 6.82 10.57 29.01
N THR A 51 7.80 9.90 28.40
CA THR A 51 7.65 9.13 27.16
C THR A 51 7.79 7.65 27.45
N PHE A 52 6.85 6.87 26.94
CA PHE A 52 6.76 5.45 27.15
C PHE A 52 6.74 4.72 25.82
N ALA A 53 7.69 3.80 25.64
CA ALA A 53 7.76 2.98 24.44
C ALA A 53 6.67 1.89 24.43
N TYR A 54 6.23 1.55 23.23
CA TYR A 54 5.38 0.40 23.01
C TYR A 54 6.16 -0.89 23.18
N THR A 55 5.55 -1.85 23.87
CA THR A 55 6.03 -3.22 23.98
C THR A 55 4.95 -4.18 23.53
N ALA A 56 5.34 -5.35 23.03
CA ALA A 56 4.40 -6.37 22.64
C ALA A 56 3.77 -6.99 23.90
N GLN A 57 2.45 -7.11 23.94
CA GLN A 57 1.77 -7.82 25.03
C GLN A 57 1.97 -9.35 24.92
N GLY A 58 2.18 -9.84 23.70
CA GLY A 58 2.46 -11.25 23.40
C GLY A 58 3.27 -11.40 22.12
N ALA A 59 3.66 -12.63 21.80
CA ALA A 59 4.38 -12.90 20.55
C ALA A 59 3.55 -12.43 19.34
N ASN A 60 4.18 -11.66 18.46
CA ASN A 60 3.56 -11.12 17.24
C ASN A 60 2.38 -10.17 17.46
N SER A 61 2.09 -9.70 18.68
CA SER A 61 0.94 -8.82 18.94
C SER A 61 1.07 -7.43 18.31
N LEU A 62 2.29 -7.04 17.92
CA LEU A 62 2.58 -5.81 17.19
C LEU A 62 2.71 -6.01 15.66
N ILE A 63 2.49 -7.22 15.17
CA ILE A 63 2.54 -7.51 13.74
C ILE A 63 1.12 -7.60 13.24
N THR A 64 0.79 -6.86 12.19
CA THR A 64 -0.53 -6.80 11.58
C THR A 64 -0.46 -7.19 10.10
N SER A 65 -1.43 -7.97 9.61
CA SER A 65 -1.61 -8.23 8.17
C SER A 65 -2.50 -7.16 7.54
N TYR A 66 -2.36 -6.91 6.24
CA TYR A 66 -3.07 -5.82 5.55
C TYR A 66 -3.79 -6.28 4.28
N GLY A 67 -5.02 -5.84 4.11
CA GLY A 67 -5.85 -6.02 2.92
C GLY A 67 -6.18 -4.69 2.25
N GLY A 68 -7.16 -4.72 1.35
CA GLY A 68 -7.63 -3.53 0.63
C GLY A 68 -7.11 -3.44 -0.81
N ALA A 69 -7.00 -2.22 -1.34
CA ALA A 69 -6.64 -1.99 -2.74
C ALA A 69 -5.75 -0.76 -2.94
N ILE A 70 -4.90 -0.83 -3.97
CA ILE A 70 -4.09 0.30 -4.45
C ILE A 70 -4.35 0.44 -5.94
N THR A 71 -4.82 1.61 -6.36
CA THR A 71 -5.00 1.93 -7.78
C THR A 71 -3.80 2.71 -8.28
N VAL A 72 -3.18 2.22 -9.33
CA VAL A 72 -2.02 2.86 -9.97
C VAL A 72 -2.22 2.99 -11.45
N ASP A 73 -1.71 4.08 -12.02
CA ASP A 73 -1.52 4.25 -13.45
C ASP A 73 -0.11 3.77 -13.82
N VAL A 74 -0.03 2.85 -14.77
CA VAL A 74 1.22 2.27 -15.27
C VAL A 74 1.37 2.61 -16.75
N SER A 75 2.47 3.28 -17.11
CA SER A 75 2.76 3.70 -18.50
C SER A 75 2.76 2.58 -19.56
N ASP A 76 3.18 1.36 -19.19
CA ASP A 76 3.18 0.15 -20.02
C ASP A 76 3.10 -1.05 -19.06
N LEU A 77 2.12 -1.94 -19.27
CA LEU A 77 1.87 -3.08 -18.39
C LEU A 77 3.01 -4.10 -18.35
N LEU A 78 3.73 -4.29 -19.46
CA LEU A 78 4.76 -5.31 -19.56
C LEU A 78 6.16 -4.76 -19.28
N ASN A 79 6.39 -3.49 -19.63
CA ASN A 79 7.68 -2.81 -19.48
C ASN A 79 7.48 -1.38 -18.95
N PRO A 80 7.01 -1.22 -17.71
CA PRO A 80 6.70 0.10 -17.18
C PRO A 80 7.92 1.02 -17.16
N LEU A 81 7.72 2.27 -17.57
CA LEU A 81 8.69 3.36 -17.45
C LEU A 81 8.36 4.32 -16.31
N SER A 82 7.09 4.38 -15.92
CA SER A 82 6.59 5.14 -14.78
C SER A 82 5.36 4.47 -14.14
N ILE A 83 5.20 4.72 -12.85
CA ILE A 83 4.01 4.38 -12.05
C ILE A 83 3.53 5.64 -11.32
N THR A 84 2.22 5.86 -11.29
CA THR A 84 1.58 6.94 -10.53
C THR A 84 0.53 6.34 -9.60
N PHE A 85 0.58 6.68 -8.31
CA PHE A 85 -0.42 6.25 -7.34
C PHE A 85 -1.64 7.15 -7.43
N LEU A 86 -2.80 6.59 -7.77
CA LEU A 86 -4.04 7.35 -7.95
C LEU A 86 -4.87 7.37 -6.67
N SER A 87 -5.00 6.20 -6.04
CA SER A 87 -5.72 6.04 -4.77
C SER A 87 -5.25 4.78 -4.04
N SER A 88 -5.57 4.70 -2.75
CA SER A 88 -5.34 3.50 -1.97
C SER A 88 -6.28 3.45 -0.77
N ASN A 89 -6.61 2.24 -0.36
CA ASN A 89 -7.31 1.89 0.87
C ASN A 89 -6.58 0.68 1.44
N VAL A 90 -5.79 0.87 2.49
CA VAL A 90 -4.90 -0.16 3.05
C VAL A 90 -5.39 -0.49 4.45
N ASP A 91 -6.23 -1.51 4.51
CA ASP A 91 -6.98 -1.88 5.70
C ASP A 91 -6.17 -2.84 6.56
N ALA A 92 -5.95 -2.48 7.82
CA ALA A 92 -5.35 -3.37 8.81
C ALA A 92 -6.34 -4.48 9.20
N ASN A 93 -5.88 -5.72 9.15
CA ASN A 93 -6.58 -6.81 9.80
C ASN A 93 -6.30 -6.79 11.31
N VAL A 94 -7.26 -7.22 12.11
CA VAL A 94 -7.02 -7.43 13.55
C VAL A 94 -6.30 -8.76 13.72
N ASN A 95 -5.05 -8.73 14.18
CA ASN A 95 -4.22 -9.94 14.34
C ASN A 95 -4.36 -10.54 15.75
N GLY A 96 -5.22 -11.54 15.91
CA GLY A 96 -5.45 -12.26 17.17
C GLY A 96 -6.80 -11.95 17.80
N ASN A 97 -7.10 -12.60 18.93
CA ASN A 97 -8.32 -12.30 19.70
C ASN A 97 -8.11 -11.03 20.51
N TRP A 98 -8.29 -9.87 19.88
CA TRP A 98 -8.17 -8.60 20.59
C TRP A 98 -9.48 -8.30 21.32
N LEU A 99 -9.39 -8.19 22.64
CA LEU A 99 -10.52 -7.85 23.50
C LEU A 99 -10.35 -6.44 24.09
N PRO A 100 -11.46 -5.74 24.34
CA PRO A 100 -12.85 -6.15 24.07
C PRO A 100 -13.13 -6.23 22.56
N SER A 101 -14.18 -6.93 22.12
CA SER A 101 -14.56 -6.87 20.70
C SER A 101 -14.88 -5.44 20.30
N ASP A 102 -14.84 -5.16 19.01
CA ASP A 102 -15.02 -3.83 18.42
C ASP A 102 -16.32 -3.08 18.82
N ASP A 103 -17.29 -3.84 19.32
CA ASP A 103 -18.61 -3.34 19.74
C ASP A 103 -18.72 -3.08 21.25
N ILE A 104 -17.65 -3.30 22.02
CA ILE A 104 -17.68 -3.24 23.49
C ILE A 104 -16.62 -2.27 24.01
N VAL A 105 -17.03 -1.33 24.85
CA VAL A 105 -16.10 -0.53 25.66
C VAL A 105 -15.62 -1.41 26.81
N PRO A 106 -14.30 -1.55 27.04
CA PRO A 106 -13.80 -2.45 28.07
C PRO A 106 -14.21 -1.93 29.43
N THR A 107 -14.88 -2.77 30.22
CA THR A 107 -15.22 -2.47 31.62
C THR A 107 -14.23 -3.10 32.61
N GLU A 108 -13.35 -4.01 32.15
CA GLU A 108 -12.35 -4.73 32.93
C GLU A 108 -11.03 -4.83 32.14
N PRO A 109 -9.87 -5.01 32.80
CA PRO A 109 -8.61 -5.26 32.12
C PRO A 109 -8.71 -6.53 31.28
N ALA A 110 -8.36 -6.46 30.00
CA ALA A 110 -8.25 -7.67 29.20
C ALA A 110 -7.03 -8.52 29.65
N SER A 111 -7.10 -9.82 29.39
CA SER A 111 -6.04 -10.76 29.71
C SER A 111 -4.78 -10.49 28.88
N ALA A 112 -3.64 -11.06 29.29
CA ALA A 112 -2.43 -10.96 28.49
C ALA A 112 -2.63 -11.63 27.11
N GLY A 113 -2.40 -10.87 26.03
CA GLY A 113 -2.62 -11.25 24.64
C GLY A 113 -3.86 -10.60 24.00
N ASP A 114 -4.73 -10.01 24.80
CA ASP A 114 -5.98 -9.39 24.32
C ASP A 114 -5.80 -7.98 23.76
N TYR A 115 -4.62 -7.37 23.96
CA TYR A 115 -4.22 -6.09 23.39
C TYR A 115 -2.95 -6.24 22.55
N GLY A 116 -2.83 -5.45 21.49
CA GLY A 116 -1.63 -5.45 20.66
C GLY A 116 -0.41 -4.82 21.36
N ILE A 117 -0.68 -3.73 22.09
CA ILE A 117 0.30 -2.81 22.68
C ILE A 117 0.26 -2.91 24.21
N ARG A 118 1.43 -2.88 24.83
CA ARG A 118 1.62 -2.73 26.27
C ARG A 118 2.60 -1.60 26.57
N ILE A 119 2.32 -0.84 27.62
CA ILE A 119 3.16 0.22 28.16
C ILE A 119 3.46 -0.11 29.62
N ASP A 120 4.58 -0.80 29.86
CA ASP A 120 4.92 -1.36 31.17
C ASP A 120 4.97 -0.33 32.30
N ALA A 121 5.52 0.85 32.03
CA ALA A 121 5.78 1.87 33.03
C ALA A 121 4.52 2.41 33.73
N ILE A 122 3.38 2.37 33.05
CA ILE A 122 2.08 2.87 33.55
C ILE A 122 1.00 1.79 33.56
N LEU A 123 1.38 0.53 33.35
CA LEU A 123 0.47 -0.63 33.32
C LEU A 123 -0.72 -0.43 32.37
N THR A 124 -0.46 0.22 31.24
CA THR A 124 -1.47 0.52 30.23
C THR A 124 -1.36 -0.47 29.08
N ASN A 125 -2.50 -0.99 28.63
CA ASN A 125 -2.59 -1.78 27.42
C ASN A 125 -3.34 -0.99 26.34
N GLY A 126 -3.08 -1.28 25.07
CA GLY A 126 -3.82 -0.65 23.98
C GLY A 126 -3.91 -1.54 22.75
N LYS A 127 -4.93 -1.29 21.93
CA LYS A 127 -5.09 -1.92 20.62
C LYS A 127 -5.49 -0.86 19.61
N MET A 128 -5.08 -1.06 18.37
CA MET A 128 -5.58 -0.25 17.26
C MET A 128 -6.55 -1.09 16.46
N ARG A 129 -7.64 -0.52 15.96
CA ARG A 129 -8.62 -1.24 15.14
C ARG A 129 -9.15 -0.35 14.03
N ASN A 130 -9.65 -0.98 12.97
CA ASN A 130 -10.16 -0.30 11.77
C ASN A 130 -9.15 0.69 11.17
N VAL A 131 -7.85 0.41 11.32
CA VAL A 131 -6.80 1.29 10.82
C VAL A 131 -6.76 1.19 9.31
N ASP A 132 -6.97 2.32 8.64
CA ASP A 132 -6.89 2.43 7.19
C ASP A 132 -5.84 3.48 6.83
N PHE A 133 -4.91 3.11 5.95
CA PHE A 133 -3.93 4.04 5.40
C PHE A 133 -4.26 4.46 3.97
N ASN A 134 -3.99 5.73 3.70
CA ASN A 134 -3.80 6.23 2.35
C ASN A 134 -2.30 6.40 2.06
N ILE A 135 -1.92 6.05 0.82
CA ILE A 135 -0.60 6.15 0.22
C ILE A 135 -0.72 7.13 -0.96
N ALA A 136 -0.04 8.26 -0.87
CA ALA A 136 0.05 9.23 -1.94
C ALA A 136 1.49 9.33 -2.45
N ALA A 137 1.67 9.43 -3.77
CA ALA A 137 2.98 9.62 -4.38
C ALA A 137 2.87 10.39 -5.70
N ALA A 138 3.86 11.21 -6.00
CA ALA A 138 4.04 11.71 -7.35
C ALA A 138 4.38 10.56 -8.30
N SER A 139 4.24 10.78 -9.61
CA SER A 139 4.70 9.83 -10.61
C SER A 139 6.19 9.55 -10.42
N THR A 140 6.56 8.26 -10.40
CA THR A 140 7.93 7.81 -10.19
C THR A 140 8.38 6.98 -11.38
N SER A 141 9.65 7.14 -11.76
CA SER A 141 10.24 6.33 -12.83
C SER A 141 10.43 4.89 -12.39
N VAL A 142 10.15 3.96 -13.29
CA VAL A 142 10.44 2.54 -13.11
C VAL A 142 11.67 2.17 -13.95
N THR A 143 12.63 1.48 -13.33
CA THR A 143 13.83 0.99 -14.02
C THR A 143 14.02 -0.48 -13.66
N GLY A 144 13.97 -1.36 -14.67
CA GLY A 144 14.09 -2.81 -14.46
C GLY A 144 13.02 -3.38 -13.52
N GLY A 145 11.79 -2.85 -13.58
CA GLY A 145 10.69 -3.23 -12.69
C GLY A 145 10.80 -2.70 -11.26
N SER A 146 11.82 -1.89 -10.94
CA SER A 146 11.98 -1.28 -9.60
C SER A 146 11.66 0.22 -9.63
N PHE A 147 11.11 0.75 -8.55
CA PHE A 147 10.85 2.17 -8.38
C PHE A 147 11.22 2.67 -6.97
N ALA A 148 11.51 3.96 -6.86
CA ALA A 148 11.79 4.57 -5.56
C ALA A 148 10.51 4.68 -4.73
N VAL A 149 10.55 4.14 -3.51
CA VAL A 149 9.49 4.34 -2.50
C VAL A 149 9.74 5.53 -1.59
N SER A 150 10.97 6.04 -1.57
CA SER A 150 11.32 7.26 -0.85
C SER A 150 10.49 8.42 -1.39
N GLY A 151 9.73 9.09 -0.53
CA GLY A 151 8.85 10.20 -0.91
C GLY A 151 7.38 9.83 -1.09
N GLN A 152 7.02 8.54 -1.02
CA GLN A 152 5.62 8.16 -0.79
C GLN A 152 5.18 8.68 0.57
N THR A 153 4.02 9.30 0.63
CA THR A 153 3.42 9.83 1.86
C THR A 153 2.34 8.86 2.31
N PHE A 154 2.48 8.35 3.53
CA PHE A 154 1.43 7.59 4.21
C PHE A 154 0.67 8.53 5.13
N GLY A 155 -0.63 8.31 5.27
CA GLY A 155 -1.47 8.98 6.27
C GLY A 155 -2.60 8.07 6.69
N PHE A 156 -3.12 8.28 7.90
CA PHE A 156 -4.34 7.61 8.34
C PHE A 156 -5.54 8.22 7.63
N ASN A 157 -6.39 7.36 7.07
CA ASN A 157 -7.72 7.74 6.60
C ASN A 157 -8.77 7.49 7.70
N SER A 158 -8.60 6.40 8.48
CA SER A 158 -9.45 6.11 9.64
C SER A 158 -8.79 5.16 10.66
N GLY A 159 -9.47 4.95 11.79
CA GLY A 159 -9.18 3.91 12.79
C GLY A 159 -9.62 4.29 14.21
N ILE A 160 -9.28 3.48 15.19
CA ILE A 160 -9.54 3.70 16.62
C ILE A 160 -8.36 3.16 17.44
N ILE A 161 -7.96 3.86 18.51
CA ILE A 161 -7.07 3.32 19.54
C ILE A 161 -7.91 3.09 20.80
N ASP A 162 -8.00 1.84 21.21
CA ASP A 162 -8.57 1.50 22.52
C ASP A 162 -7.42 1.43 23.51
N VAL A 163 -7.56 2.13 24.63
CA VAL A 163 -6.57 2.22 25.69
C VAL A 163 -7.23 1.78 26.98
N TYR A 164 -6.63 0.79 27.64
CA TYR A 164 -7.03 0.39 28.97
C TYR A 164 -5.93 0.73 29.96
N SER A 165 -6.27 1.53 30.96
CA SER A 165 -5.38 1.83 32.07
C SER A 165 -6.17 1.86 33.37
N THR A 166 -5.69 1.16 34.40
CA THR A 166 -6.23 1.30 35.76
C THR A 166 -5.82 2.62 36.40
N ALA A 167 -4.84 3.33 35.82
CA ALA A 167 -4.38 4.63 36.27
C ALA A 167 -5.15 5.80 35.66
N LEU A 168 -5.99 5.57 34.63
CA LEU A 168 -6.76 6.62 33.95
C LEU A 168 -8.25 6.47 34.29
N THR A 169 -8.89 7.56 34.71
CA THR A 169 -10.23 7.54 35.31
C THR A 169 -11.39 7.70 34.31
N ALA A 170 -11.13 7.89 33.00
CA ALA A 170 -12.18 8.10 32.00
C ALA A 170 -11.82 7.57 30.59
N GLY A 171 -12.81 6.93 29.93
CA GLY A 171 -12.90 6.73 28.48
C GLY A 171 -11.83 5.84 27.82
N ASN A 172 -12.08 4.53 27.75
CA ASN A 172 -11.10 3.54 27.31
C ASN A 172 -10.93 3.39 25.78
N SER A 173 -11.47 4.33 25.00
CA SER A 173 -11.52 4.26 23.53
C SER A 173 -11.45 5.64 22.90
N ILE A 174 -10.56 5.82 21.92
CA ILE A 174 -10.39 7.06 21.17
C ILE A 174 -10.61 6.77 19.68
N ASP A 175 -11.68 7.31 19.13
CA ASP A 175 -12.06 7.19 17.71
C ASP A 175 -11.36 8.24 16.85
N PHE A 176 -10.64 7.82 15.82
CA PHE A 176 -9.86 8.71 14.94
C PHE A 176 -10.70 9.46 13.92
N THR A 177 -11.96 9.08 13.71
CA THR A 177 -12.85 9.77 12.76
C THR A 177 -13.53 11.01 13.34
N ASN A 178 -13.66 11.08 14.68
CA ASN A 178 -14.36 12.15 15.39
C ASN A 178 -13.44 13.03 16.26
N ALA A 179 -12.25 12.53 16.62
CA ALA A 179 -11.23 13.31 17.30
C ALA A 179 -10.11 13.59 16.29
N GLY A 180 -9.68 14.84 16.13
CA GLY A 180 -8.62 15.24 15.19
C GLY A 180 -7.22 14.73 15.58
N THR A 181 -7.08 13.43 15.88
CA THR A 181 -6.08 12.88 16.79
C THR A 181 -5.04 11.97 16.14
N LEU A 182 -5.34 11.40 14.96
CA LEU A 182 -4.36 10.77 14.07
C LEU A 182 -4.23 11.54 12.75
N ALA A 183 -4.19 12.86 12.79
CA ALA A 183 -3.93 13.69 11.61
C ALA A 183 -2.41 13.79 11.38
N GLY A 184 -1.79 12.67 11.03
CA GLY A 184 -0.35 12.59 10.78
C GLY A 184 -0.09 12.02 9.39
N THR A 185 0.77 12.69 8.63
CA THR A 185 1.40 12.09 7.45
C THR A 185 2.86 11.82 7.75
N GLY A 186 3.40 10.79 7.10
CA GLY A 186 4.80 10.41 7.22
C GLY A 186 5.34 9.99 5.87
N LEU A 187 6.60 10.31 5.62
CA LEU A 187 7.29 9.84 4.43
C LEU A 187 7.74 8.39 4.64
N ASN A 188 7.56 7.57 3.61
CA ASN A 188 8.17 6.25 3.55
C ASN A 188 9.68 6.41 3.38
N VAL A 189 10.44 5.94 4.37
CA VAL A 189 11.90 5.98 4.44
C VAL A 189 12.51 4.57 4.36
N ALA A 190 11.78 3.60 3.80
CA ALA A 190 12.29 2.26 3.60
C ALA A 190 13.59 2.29 2.79
N ALA A 191 14.60 1.52 3.22
CA ALA A 191 15.92 1.51 2.60
C ALA A 191 15.99 0.81 1.22
N GLY A 192 14.88 0.23 0.76
CA GLY A 192 14.77 -0.53 -0.49
C GLY A 192 13.98 0.18 -1.58
N THR A 193 13.78 -0.50 -2.71
CA THR A 193 12.90 -0.08 -3.79
C THR A 193 11.60 -0.88 -3.77
N GLY A 194 10.53 -0.28 -4.26
CA GLY A 194 9.33 -1.03 -4.62
C GLY A 194 9.56 -1.78 -5.93
N THR A 195 8.78 -2.83 -6.17
CA THR A 195 8.87 -3.63 -7.40
C THR A 195 7.51 -3.79 -8.07
N TYR A 196 7.52 -3.79 -9.39
CA TYR A 196 6.42 -4.15 -10.27
C TYR A 196 6.90 -5.25 -11.21
N SER A 197 6.13 -6.34 -11.32
CA SER A 197 6.45 -7.43 -12.24
C SER A 197 5.18 -8.07 -12.78
N VAL A 198 5.18 -8.49 -14.06
CA VAL A 198 4.11 -9.29 -14.65
C VAL A 198 4.61 -10.69 -14.94
N SER A 199 3.88 -11.70 -14.46
CA SER A 199 4.14 -13.10 -14.78
C SER A 199 2.82 -13.87 -14.88
N GLY A 200 2.64 -14.65 -15.94
CA GLY A 200 1.43 -15.46 -16.13
C GLY A 200 0.13 -14.66 -16.15
N GLY A 201 0.17 -13.43 -16.69
CA GLY A 201 -0.99 -12.53 -16.72
C GLY A 201 -1.34 -11.88 -15.37
N ILE A 202 -0.48 -12.00 -14.36
CA ILE A 202 -0.66 -11.37 -13.05
C ILE A 202 0.44 -10.33 -12.83
N ALA A 203 0.04 -9.08 -12.65
CA ALA A 203 0.91 -8.02 -12.15
C ALA A 203 1.02 -8.15 -10.62
N THR A 204 2.23 -8.01 -10.10
CA THR A 204 2.51 -7.96 -8.66
C THR A 204 3.21 -6.64 -8.34
N LEU A 205 2.66 -5.90 -7.38
CA LEU A 205 3.21 -4.68 -6.82
C LEU A 205 3.72 -4.97 -5.40
N THR A 206 4.98 -4.69 -5.11
CA THR A 206 5.56 -4.85 -3.76
C THR A 206 6.12 -3.53 -3.29
N ILE A 207 5.71 -3.09 -2.10
CA ILE A 207 6.10 -1.81 -1.50
C ILE A 207 6.70 -2.10 -0.12
N PRO A 208 8.03 -1.99 0.05
CA PRO A 208 8.61 -1.97 1.39
C PRO A 208 8.18 -0.69 2.10
N VAL A 209 7.82 -0.82 3.38
CA VAL A 209 7.30 0.27 4.20
C VAL A 209 8.22 0.47 5.39
N ALA A 210 8.62 1.71 5.63
CA ALA A 210 9.15 2.18 6.90
C ALA A 210 8.67 3.61 7.07
N VAL A 211 7.62 3.83 7.86
CA VAL A 211 7.03 5.16 8.05
C VAL A 211 6.75 5.40 9.52
N THR A 212 6.95 6.65 9.97
CA THR A 212 6.56 7.09 11.31
C THR A 212 5.46 8.12 11.19
N LEU A 213 4.33 7.84 11.82
CA LEU A 213 3.15 8.69 11.82
C LEU A 213 2.98 9.29 13.23
N PRO A 214 3.00 10.62 13.36
CA PRO A 214 2.76 11.27 14.64
C PRO A 214 1.28 11.22 15.00
N TYR A 215 0.99 11.34 16.28
CA TYR A 215 -0.36 11.52 16.78
C TYR A 215 -0.43 12.37 18.03
N THR A 216 -1.61 12.93 18.28
CA THR A 216 -1.90 13.73 19.46
C THR A 216 -3.35 13.51 19.84
N PHE A 217 -3.65 13.17 21.09
CA PHE A 217 -5.01 13.12 21.62
C PHE A 217 -5.12 13.72 23.01
N GLY A 218 -6.31 14.20 23.35
CA GLY A 218 -6.58 14.87 24.62
C GLY A 218 -7.40 16.15 24.40
N PRO A 219 -8.23 16.57 25.36
CA PRO A 219 -8.87 17.87 25.30
C PRO A 219 -7.80 18.97 25.45
N THR A 220 -8.09 20.20 25.01
CA THR A 220 -7.17 21.34 25.13
C THR A 220 -6.88 21.76 26.59
N SER A 221 -7.56 21.14 27.57
CA SER A 221 -7.54 21.51 28.98
C SER A 221 -7.01 20.45 29.96
N GLU A 222 -6.59 19.27 29.49
CA GLU A 222 -6.03 18.17 30.29
C GLU A 222 -4.83 17.56 29.53
N PRO A 223 -3.94 16.76 30.15
CA PRO A 223 -2.67 16.36 29.54
C PRO A 223 -2.84 15.92 28.10
N THR A 224 -2.20 16.65 27.19
CA THR A 224 -2.08 16.22 25.81
C THR A 224 -1.23 14.96 25.78
N VAL A 225 -1.76 13.94 25.14
CA VAL A 225 -1.04 12.70 24.90
C VAL A 225 -0.57 12.73 23.45
N GLU A 226 0.73 12.84 23.28
CA GLU A 226 1.37 12.87 21.96
C GLU A 226 2.12 11.58 21.74
N GLY A 227 2.45 11.25 20.51
CA GLY A 227 3.31 10.11 20.26
C GLY A 227 3.59 9.89 18.81
N SER A 228 4.20 8.75 18.55
CA SER A 228 4.52 8.33 17.20
C SER A 228 4.36 6.83 17.04
N GLN A 229 3.96 6.43 15.83
CA GLN A 229 3.79 5.04 15.45
C GLN A 229 4.64 4.77 14.23
N THR A 230 5.60 3.87 14.38
CA THR A 230 6.47 3.44 13.30
C THR A 230 5.97 2.12 12.75
N TYR A 231 5.64 2.09 11.46
CA TYR A 231 5.26 0.89 10.73
C TYR A 231 6.41 0.46 9.84
N THR A 232 6.83 -0.80 9.97
CA THR A 232 7.88 -1.39 9.13
C THR A 232 7.43 -2.72 8.55
N GLY A 233 7.70 -2.98 7.28
CA GLY A 233 7.31 -4.25 6.66
C GLY A 233 7.14 -4.15 5.15
N THR A 234 6.15 -4.84 4.62
CA THR A 234 5.91 -4.90 3.16
C THR A 234 4.42 -5.01 2.87
N LEU A 235 3.96 -4.27 1.85
CA LEU A 235 2.65 -4.43 1.23
C LEU A 235 2.83 -5.10 -0.13
N VAL A 236 2.02 -6.10 -0.43
CA VAL A 236 2.06 -6.85 -1.68
C VAL A 236 0.68 -6.88 -2.30
N GLY A 237 0.53 -6.25 -3.45
CA GLY A 237 -0.70 -6.24 -4.24
C GLY A 237 -0.60 -7.11 -5.49
N VAL A 238 -1.73 -7.65 -5.94
CA VAL A 238 -1.85 -8.36 -7.21
C VAL A 238 -2.98 -7.79 -8.06
N ALA A 239 -2.77 -7.74 -9.38
CA ALA A 239 -3.78 -7.33 -10.35
C ALA A 239 -3.74 -8.28 -11.56
N ALA A 240 -4.89 -8.59 -12.13
CA ALA A 240 -4.95 -9.29 -13.41
C ALA A 240 -4.57 -8.32 -14.54
N VAL A 241 -3.68 -8.75 -15.42
CA VAL A 241 -3.30 -8.02 -16.63
C VAL A 241 -4.23 -8.48 -17.76
N PRO A 242 -5.02 -7.58 -18.37
CA PRO A 242 -5.86 -7.94 -19.49
C PRO A 242 -5.01 -8.55 -20.62
N GLU A 243 -5.42 -9.71 -21.14
CA GLU A 243 -4.82 -10.29 -22.34
C GLU A 243 -4.96 -9.27 -23.48
N PRO A 244 -3.90 -9.00 -24.27
CA PRO A 244 -4.02 -8.16 -25.44
C PRO A 244 -5.05 -8.80 -26.35
N SER A 245 -6.19 -8.13 -26.50
CA SER A 245 -7.35 -8.69 -27.21
C SER A 245 -6.91 -9.30 -28.54
N SER A 246 -7.12 -10.60 -28.67
CA SER A 246 -6.63 -11.42 -29.80
C SER A 246 -7.10 -10.91 -31.17
N LEU A 247 -8.14 -10.07 -31.20
CA LEU A 247 -8.60 -9.31 -32.36
C LEU A 247 -7.53 -8.36 -32.92
N ALA A 248 -6.70 -7.74 -32.07
CA ALA A 248 -5.56 -6.93 -32.52
C ALA A 248 -4.52 -7.80 -33.24
N LEU A 249 -4.24 -9.00 -32.71
CA LEU A 249 -3.31 -9.96 -33.32
C LEU A 249 -3.84 -10.49 -34.67
N LEU A 250 -5.15 -10.76 -34.76
CA LEU A 250 -5.77 -11.28 -35.98
C LEU A 250 -5.75 -10.26 -37.13
N SER A 251 -5.90 -8.97 -36.81
CA SER A 251 -5.87 -7.88 -37.80
C SER A 251 -4.50 -7.74 -38.49
N LEU A 252 -3.40 -8.03 -37.78
CA LEU A 252 -2.06 -8.05 -38.37
C LEU A 252 -1.88 -9.19 -39.37
N THR A 253 -2.40 -10.38 -39.06
CA THR A 253 -2.31 -11.53 -39.96
C THR A 253 -3.20 -11.40 -41.19
N ALA A 254 -4.38 -10.77 -41.06
CA ALA A 254 -5.29 -10.57 -42.20
C ALA A 254 -4.70 -9.62 -43.26
N GLY A 255 -3.88 -8.64 -42.88
CA GLY A 255 -3.19 -7.74 -43.80
C GLY A 255 -2.13 -8.41 -44.69
N CYS A 256 -1.53 -9.52 -44.25
CA CYS A 256 -0.44 -10.19 -44.97
C CYS A 256 -0.92 -11.15 -46.09
N ILE A 257 -2.18 -11.58 -46.06
CA ILE A 257 -2.70 -12.60 -47.01
C ILE A 257 -3.18 -11.95 -48.33
N GLY A 258 -3.32 -10.61 -48.38
CA GLY A 258 -3.83 -9.89 -49.55
C GLY A 258 -2.88 -9.70 -50.75
N PHE A 259 -1.58 -10.03 -50.62
CA PHE A 259 -0.58 -9.80 -51.68
C PHE A 259 -0.15 -11.07 -52.43
N VAL A 260 -1.06 -12.03 -52.64
CA VAL A 260 -0.81 -13.11 -53.61
C VAL A 260 -0.95 -12.54 -55.03
N ARG A 261 0.17 -12.12 -55.61
CA ARG A 261 0.29 -11.60 -56.98
C ARG A 261 -0.13 -12.69 -57.98
N ARG A 262 -1.36 -12.65 -58.50
CA ARG A 262 -1.80 -13.49 -59.63
C ARG A 262 -0.88 -13.23 -60.82
N ARG A 263 -0.10 -14.24 -61.23
CA ARG A 263 0.57 -14.23 -62.55
C ARG A 263 -0.49 -14.58 -63.60
N SER A 264 -0.73 -13.67 -64.54
CA SER A 264 -1.53 -13.99 -65.72
C SER A 264 -0.76 -15.00 -66.59
N PRO A 265 -1.38 -16.10 -67.01
CA PRO A 265 -0.80 -16.98 -68.03
C PRO A 265 -0.80 -16.28 -69.39
N ALA A 266 0.27 -16.51 -70.15
CA ALA A 266 0.45 -16.05 -71.53
C ALA A 266 -0.27 -16.97 -72.52
#